data_AF-A0A820LYB3-F1
#
_entry.id   AF-A0A820LYB3-F1
#
_cell.length_a   1.000
_cell.length_b   1.000
_cell.length_c   1.000
_cell.angle_alpha   90.00
_cell.angle_beta   90.00
_cell.angle_gamma   90.00
#
_symmetry.space_group_name_H-M   'P 1'
#
loop_
_entity.id
_entity.type
_entity.pdbx_description
1 polymer ?
#
loop_
_entity_poly.entity_id
_entity_poly.type
_entity_poly.pdbx_seq_one_letter_code
_entity_poly.pdbx_strand_id
1 'polypeptide(L)'
;QDVCLGKVKVLGMTVIKDVAIAKSEFADGEKAITKIQDFTLDDELFKYCCLPEIVKYVENFTGPNIMAMHTMLINKPPDPGTQSSRHPLHQDLYYFPFRPVDRIVCAWTAMEKINRQNGCLVVLPGSHTGELKEHGYPDWKGGVNKMYHGIQQFDPNTKRAHLEMETGKIIQLYI
;
A
#
# COMPACT_ATOMS: atom_id res chain seq x y z
N GLN A 1 -6.90 -5.66 -15.43
CA GLN A 1 -7.36 -6.88 -16.11
C GLN A 1 -6.30 -7.43 -17.06
N ASP A 2 -5.87 -6.66 -18.07
CA ASP A 2 -4.90 -7.14 -19.07
C ASP A 2 -3.52 -7.48 -18.51
N VAL A 3 -3.02 -6.71 -17.54
CA VAL A 3 -1.81 -7.04 -16.77
C VAL A 3 -1.97 -8.41 -16.09
N CYS A 4 -3.14 -8.68 -15.50
CA CYS A 4 -3.41 -9.91 -14.78
C CYS A 4 -3.46 -11.14 -15.69
N LEU A 5 -3.91 -10.94 -16.93
CA LEU A 5 -3.95 -11.97 -17.98
C LEU A 5 -2.62 -12.08 -18.75
N GLY A 6 -1.61 -11.26 -18.42
CA GLY A 6 -0.32 -11.23 -19.12
C GLY A 6 -0.37 -10.70 -20.55
N LYS A 7 -1.48 -10.05 -20.94
CA LYS A 7 -1.65 -9.44 -22.27
C LYS A 7 -0.82 -8.15 -22.42
N VAL A 8 -0.58 -7.47 -21.31
CA VAL A 8 0.26 -6.27 -21.23
C VAL A 8 1.43 -6.56 -20.30
N LYS A 9 2.64 -6.21 -20.73
CA LYS A 9 3.85 -6.24 -19.92
C LYS A 9 4.45 -4.85 -19.89
N VAL A 10 4.50 -4.28 -18.70
CA VAL A 10 5.07 -2.95 -18.47
C VAL A 10 6.48 -3.13 -17.90
N LEU A 11 7.45 -2.42 -18.46
CA LEU A 11 8.83 -2.49 -18.00
C LEU A 11 8.94 -2.01 -16.55
N GLY A 12 9.65 -2.77 -15.71
CA GLY A 12 9.86 -2.45 -14.29
C GLY A 12 8.68 -2.80 -13.38
N MET A 13 7.47 -3.00 -13.94
CA MET A 13 6.28 -3.35 -13.16
C MET A 13 6.44 -4.73 -12.51
N THR A 14 6.18 -4.79 -11.21
CA THR A 14 6.18 -6.05 -10.44
C THR A 14 4.75 -6.47 -10.16
N VAL A 15 4.38 -7.68 -10.61
CA VAL A 15 3.06 -8.29 -10.34
C VAL A 15 3.22 -9.35 -9.25
N ILE A 16 2.61 -9.12 -8.09
CA ILE A 16 2.74 -9.96 -6.91
C ILE A 16 1.49 -10.84 -6.76
N LYS A 17 1.73 -12.14 -6.56
CA LYS A 17 0.72 -13.12 -6.21
C LYS A 17 0.90 -13.54 -4.76
N ASP A 18 -0.20 -13.74 -4.05
CA ASP A 18 -0.14 -14.24 -2.68
C ASP A 18 0.31 -15.71 -2.66
N VAL A 19 1.23 -16.05 -1.75
CA VAL A 19 1.85 -17.39 -1.69
C VAL A 19 0.85 -18.48 -1.27
N ALA A 20 -0.16 -18.14 -0.48
CA ALA A 20 -1.21 -19.08 -0.09
C ALA A 20 -2.22 -19.28 -1.23
N ILE A 21 -2.49 -18.23 -2.01
CA ILE A 21 -3.39 -18.30 -3.18
C ILE A 21 -2.71 -18.96 -4.38
N ALA A 22 -1.41 -18.72 -4.60
CA ALA A 22 -0.63 -19.35 -5.66
C ALA A 22 -0.51 -20.88 -5.50
N LYS A 23 -0.77 -21.41 -4.31
CA LYS A 23 -0.79 -22.84 -4.00
C LYS A 23 -2.17 -23.49 -4.13
N SER A 24 -3.24 -22.71 -4.26
CA SER A 24 -4.57 -23.27 -4.51
C SER A 24 -4.78 -23.37 -6.03
N GLU A 25 -5.18 -24.54 -6.51
CA GLU A 25 -5.45 -24.81 -7.94
C GLU A 25 -6.65 -24.02 -8.51
N PHE A 26 -7.18 -23.04 -7.77
CA PHE A 26 -8.50 -22.44 -8.02
C PHE A 26 -8.50 -20.91 -8.17
N ALA A 27 -7.34 -20.25 -8.13
CA ALA A 27 -7.26 -18.80 -8.31
C ALA A 27 -6.51 -18.46 -9.60
N ASP A 28 -7.26 -18.32 -10.68
CA ASP A 28 -6.78 -17.76 -11.93
C ASP A 28 -7.18 -16.28 -12.08
N GLY A 29 -6.39 -15.55 -12.88
CA GLY A 29 -6.68 -14.16 -13.25
C GLY A 29 -6.47 -13.15 -12.11
N GLU A 30 -7.36 -12.16 -12.02
CA GLU A 30 -7.24 -11.00 -11.10
C GLU A 30 -7.22 -11.40 -9.63
N LYS A 31 -7.98 -12.43 -9.26
CA LYS A 31 -8.13 -12.88 -7.87
C LYS A 31 -6.83 -13.45 -7.28
N ALA A 32 -5.90 -13.87 -8.14
CA ALA A 32 -4.60 -14.39 -7.74
C ALA A 32 -3.56 -13.30 -7.47
N ILE A 33 -3.77 -12.10 -8.02
CA ILE A 33 -2.83 -10.99 -7.96
C ILE A 33 -3.25 -10.09 -6.82
N THR A 34 -2.37 -9.91 -5.85
CA THR A 34 -2.67 -9.15 -4.64
C THR A 34 -2.03 -7.77 -4.61
N LYS A 35 -1.02 -7.56 -5.45
CA LYS A 35 -0.40 -6.24 -5.61
C LYS A 35 0.23 -6.09 -6.99
N ILE A 36 0.14 -4.90 -7.54
CA ILE A 36 0.97 -4.44 -8.66
C ILE A 36 1.79 -3.26 -8.13
N GLN A 37 3.09 -3.26 -8.40
CA GLN A 37 3.99 -2.15 -8.06
C GLN A 37 4.72 -1.64 -9.31
N ASP A 38 5.22 -0.41 -9.23
CA ASP A 38 6.05 0.22 -10.25
C ASP A 38 5.35 0.33 -11.62
N PHE A 39 4.07 0.72 -11.57
CA PHE A 39 3.24 0.94 -12.76
C PHE A 39 3.46 2.31 -13.42
N THR A 40 4.56 3.01 -13.12
CA THR A 40 4.85 4.37 -13.62
C THR A 40 4.89 4.45 -15.15
N LEU A 41 5.22 3.35 -15.84
CA LEU A 41 5.27 3.26 -17.30
C LEU A 41 3.99 2.66 -17.92
N ASP A 42 2.93 2.48 -17.13
CA ASP A 42 1.61 2.07 -17.61
C ASP A 42 0.74 3.30 -17.86
N ASP A 43 0.36 3.55 -19.12
CA ASP A 43 -0.37 4.77 -19.50
C ASP A 43 -1.74 4.91 -18.81
N GLU A 44 -2.40 3.81 -18.46
CA GLU A 44 -3.73 3.87 -17.84
C GLU A 44 -3.60 4.05 -16.33
N LEU A 45 -2.78 3.23 -15.67
CA LEU A 45 -2.59 3.31 -14.22
C LEU A 45 -1.88 4.60 -13.82
N PHE A 46 -0.94 5.09 -14.63
CA PHE A 46 -0.22 6.32 -14.33
C PHE A 46 -1.09 7.59 -14.42
N LYS A 47 -2.24 7.54 -15.13
CA LYS A 47 -3.21 8.66 -15.10
C LYS A 47 -3.62 9.04 -13.68
N TYR A 48 -3.68 8.07 -12.76
CA TYR A 48 -3.94 8.33 -11.34
C TYR A 48 -2.97 9.38 -10.76
N CYS A 49 -1.68 9.24 -11.04
CA CYS A 49 -0.64 10.16 -10.57
C CYS A 49 -0.76 11.56 -11.20
N CYS A 50 -1.43 11.67 -12.35
CA CYS A 50 -1.65 12.92 -13.07
C CYS A 50 -3.03 13.54 -12.83
N LEU A 51 -3.91 12.91 -12.04
CA LEU A 51 -5.25 13.43 -11.77
C LEU A 51 -5.16 14.83 -11.10
N PRO A 52 -5.83 15.86 -11.64
CA PRO A 52 -5.78 17.21 -11.07
C PRO A 52 -6.19 17.25 -9.59
N GLU A 53 -7.14 16.42 -9.19
CA GLU A 53 -7.58 16.31 -7.79
C GLU A 53 -6.46 15.80 -6.89
N ILE A 54 -5.67 14.82 -7.34
CA ILE A 54 -4.54 14.27 -6.58
C ILE A 54 -3.40 15.29 -6.53
N VAL A 55 -3.00 15.81 -7.70
CA VAL A 55 -1.90 16.76 -7.85
C VAL A 55 -2.12 18.00 -6.97
N LYS A 56 -3.32 18.57 -7.01
CA LYS A 56 -3.68 19.76 -6.22
C LYS A 56 -3.43 19.58 -4.73
N TYR A 57 -3.78 18.43 -4.16
CA TYR A 57 -3.55 18.21 -2.74
C TYR A 57 -2.10 17.84 -2.45
N VAL A 58 -1.43 17.06 -3.32
CA VAL A 58 -0.01 16.66 -3.14
C VAL A 58 0.94 17.85 -3.20
N GLU A 59 0.65 18.84 -4.05
CA GLU A 59 1.44 20.07 -4.19
C GLU A 59 1.60 20.82 -2.85
N ASN A 60 0.59 20.78 -1.98
CA ASN A 60 0.64 21.44 -0.67
C ASN A 60 1.72 20.88 0.27
N PHE A 61 2.21 19.66 0.01
CA PHE A 61 3.24 18.99 0.83
C PHE A 61 4.60 19.04 0.13
N THR A 62 4.59 18.77 -1.18
CA THR A 62 5.81 18.57 -1.98
C THR A 62 6.34 19.86 -2.61
N GLY A 63 5.49 20.88 -2.75
CA GLY A 63 5.73 22.03 -3.61
C GLY A 63 5.38 21.74 -5.07
N PRO A 64 5.59 22.72 -5.98
CA PRO A 64 5.13 22.64 -7.37
C PRO A 64 5.87 21.61 -8.24
N ASN A 65 7.05 21.14 -7.80
CA ASN A 65 7.86 20.17 -8.53
C ASN A 65 7.60 18.77 -7.98
N ILE A 66 6.61 18.09 -8.55
CA ILE A 66 6.09 16.82 -8.03
C ILE A 66 6.70 15.64 -8.79
N MET A 67 7.12 14.61 -8.05
CA MET A 67 7.60 13.35 -8.61
C MET A 67 6.82 12.17 -8.03
N ALA A 68 6.32 11.29 -8.91
CA ALA A 68 5.71 10.02 -8.51
C ALA A 68 6.82 8.99 -8.23
N MET A 69 7.21 8.85 -6.97
CA MET A 69 8.37 8.02 -6.57
C MET A 69 8.06 6.52 -6.49
N HIS A 70 6.86 6.15 -6.03
CA HIS A 70 6.46 4.75 -5.87
C HIS A 70 4.98 4.61 -6.16
N THR A 71 4.62 3.58 -6.93
CA THR A 71 3.24 3.34 -7.38
C THR A 71 2.80 1.93 -6.99
N MET A 72 1.59 1.82 -6.45
CA MET A 72 1.02 0.55 -5.99
C MET A 72 -0.47 0.46 -6.25
N LEU A 73 -0.92 -0.69 -6.74
CA LEU A 73 -2.33 -1.09 -6.78
C LEU A 73 -2.46 -2.31 -5.88
N ILE A 74 -3.30 -2.22 -4.86
CA ILE A 74 -3.44 -3.25 -3.82
C ILE A 74 -4.79 -3.94 -4.00
N ASN A 75 -4.76 -5.23 -4.29
CA ASN A 75 -5.94 -6.08 -4.40
C ASN A 75 -5.95 -7.05 -3.20
N LYS A 76 -6.43 -6.57 -2.06
CA LYS A 76 -6.33 -7.32 -0.80
C LYS A 76 -7.27 -8.54 -0.84
N PRO A 77 -6.76 -9.77 -0.71
CA PRO A 77 -7.61 -10.94 -0.72
C PRO A 77 -8.42 -11.05 0.59
N PRO A 78 -9.54 -11.82 0.57
CA PRO A 78 -10.21 -12.23 1.79
C PRO A 78 -9.23 -12.92 2.73
N ASP A 79 -9.29 -12.60 4.04
CA ASP A 79 -8.51 -13.32 5.05
C ASP A 79 -9.20 -14.67 5.31
N PRO A 80 -8.54 -15.82 5.05
CA PRO A 80 -9.12 -17.14 5.34
C PRO A 80 -9.13 -17.47 6.84
N GLY A 81 -8.82 -16.48 7.71
CA GLY A 81 -8.72 -16.63 9.16
C GLY A 81 -7.30 -16.92 9.64
N THR A 82 -6.35 -17.08 8.71
CA THR A 82 -4.93 -17.34 8.99
C THR A 82 -4.13 -16.07 9.17
N GLN A 83 -4.72 -14.88 8.93
CA GLN A 83 -4.06 -13.58 9.06
C GLN A 83 -2.89 -13.39 8.10
N SER A 84 -2.77 -14.23 7.07
CA SER A 84 -1.63 -14.25 6.15
C SER A 84 -1.55 -13.01 5.24
N SER A 85 -2.67 -12.30 5.03
CA SER A 85 -2.73 -11.08 4.22
C SER A 85 -2.53 -9.78 5.03
N ARG A 86 -2.24 -9.88 6.34
CA ARG A 86 -2.04 -8.71 7.18
C ARG A 86 -0.76 -7.98 6.79
N HIS A 87 -0.88 -6.67 6.63
CA HIS A 87 0.27 -5.79 6.57
C HIS A 87 0.58 -5.35 7.99
N PRO A 88 1.80 -5.61 8.52
CA PRO A 88 2.17 -5.12 9.84
C PRO A 88 2.18 -3.58 9.85
N LEU A 89 2.03 -2.99 11.04
CA LEU A 89 2.22 -1.54 11.20
C LEU A 89 3.66 -1.18 10.82
N HIS A 90 3.80 -0.18 9.95
CA HIS A 90 5.07 0.27 9.41
C HIS A 90 5.05 1.77 9.10
N GLN A 91 6.19 2.29 8.67
CA GLN A 91 6.35 3.65 8.14
C GLN A 91 6.94 3.46 6.74
N ASP A 92 6.30 3.98 5.68
CA ASP A 92 6.81 3.73 4.32
C ASP A 92 8.20 4.33 4.12
N LEU A 93 8.57 5.34 4.92
CA LEU A 93 9.88 5.97 4.92
C LEU A 93 11.03 4.98 5.15
N TYR A 94 10.77 3.85 5.82
CA TYR A 94 11.72 2.76 5.94
C TYR A 94 12.23 2.26 4.58
N TYR A 95 11.38 2.28 3.56
CA TYR A 95 11.70 1.85 2.20
C TYR A 95 12.24 2.98 1.29
N PHE A 96 12.18 4.24 1.75
CA PHE A 96 12.51 5.40 0.92
C PHE A 96 13.87 6.01 1.31
N PRO A 97 14.92 5.84 0.49
CA PRO A 97 16.27 6.35 0.78
C PRO A 97 16.44 7.83 0.38
N PHE A 98 15.37 8.63 0.44
CA PHE A 98 15.39 10.04 0.06
C PHE A 98 14.71 10.93 1.10
N ARG A 99 15.08 12.20 1.10
CA ARG A 99 14.77 13.22 2.13
C ARG A 99 14.62 14.59 1.44
N PRO A 100 13.99 15.60 2.07
CA PRO A 100 13.46 15.65 3.44
C PRO A 100 12.09 14.97 3.56
N VAL A 101 11.77 14.45 4.76
CA VAL A 101 10.57 13.61 5.01
C VAL A 101 9.26 14.38 4.88
N ASP A 102 9.29 15.66 5.23
CA ASP A 102 8.15 16.57 5.18
C ASP A 102 7.69 16.91 3.75
N ARG A 103 8.50 16.55 2.75
CA ARG A 103 8.19 16.65 1.31
C ARG A 103 7.83 15.31 0.69
N ILE A 104 7.44 14.33 1.49
CA ILE A 104 7.01 13.01 1.01
C ILE A 104 5.58 12.77 1.53
N VAL A 105 4.66 12.50 0.62
CA VAL A 105 3.25 12.23 0.95
C VAL A 105 2.74 11.03 0.16
N CYS A 106 1.99 10.16 0.83
CA CYS A 106 1.26 9.07 0.18
C CYS A 106 -0.15 9.54 -0.16
N ALA A 107 -0.57 9.38 -1.42
CA ALA A 107 -1.95 9.58 -1.84
C ALA A 107 -2.60 8.21 -2.09
N TRP A 108 -3.57 7.84 -1.26
CA TRP A 108 -4.23 6.55 -1.32
C TRP A 108 -5.73 6.70 -1.59
N THR A 109 -6.26 5.94 -2.54
CA THR A 109 -7.66 6.03 -2.98
C THR A 109 -8.36 4.69 -2.88
N ALA A 110 -9.56 4.70 -2.29
CA ALA A 110 -10.42 3.54 -2.22
C ALA A 110 -11.02 3.23 -3.60
N MET A 111 -10.64 2.12 -4.24
CA MET A 111 -11.26 1.67 -5.50
C MET A 111 -12.59 0.93 -5.29
N GLU A 112 -12.86 0.52 -4.05
CA GLU A 112 -14.11 -0.06 -3.58
C GLU A 112 -14.40 0.44 -2.17
N LYS A 113 -15.60 0.18 -1.65
CA LYS A 113 -15.93 0.49 -0.25
C LYS A 113 -15.03 -0.33 0.68
N ILE A 114 -14.26 0.34 1.53
CA ILE A 114 -13.39 -0.30 2.53
C ILE A 114 -13.89 -0.04 3.95
N ASN A 115 -13.89 -1.09 4.77
CA ASN A 115 -14.31 -1.07 6.16
C ASN A 115 -13.45 -2.01 7.01
N ARG A 116 -13.72 -2.12 8.30
CA ARG A 116 -12.93 -2.98 9.19
C ARG A 116 -12.98 -4.47 8.82
N GLN A 117 -14.06 -4.93 8.20
CA GLN A 117 -14.26 -6.34 7.85
C GLN A 117 -13.42 -6.75 6.64
N ASN A 118 -13.32 -5.89 5.61
CA ASN A 118 -12.46 -6.16 4.44
C ASN A 118 -11.02 -5.63 4.59
N GLY A 119 -10.72 -4.94 5.70
CA GLY A 119 -9.36 -4.59 6.11
C GLY A 119 -8.94 -3.21 5.63
N CYS A 120 -9.71 -2.19 6.02
CA CYS A 120 -9.34 -0.79 5.89
C CYS A 120 -7.98 -0.49 6.54
N LEU A 121 -7.39 0.64 6.18
CA LEU A 121 -6.16 1.10 6.81
C LEU A 121 -6.35 1.34 8.31
N VAL A 122 -5.28 1.10 9.04
CA VAL A 122 -5.15 1.42 10.46
C VAL A 122 -4.00 2.40 10.61
N VAL A 123 -4.27 3.55 11.21
CA VAL A 123 -3.28 4.60 11.43
C VAL A 123 -3.16 4.93 12.91
N LEU A 124 -2.02 5.51 13.27
CA LEU A 124 -1.77 6.07 14.59
C LEU A 124 -1.73 7.60 14.46
N PRO A 125 -2.80 8.31 14.86
CA PRO A 125 -2.84 9.77 14.75
C PRO A 125 -1.66 10.40 15.48
N GLY A 126 -0.96 11.33 14.80
CA GLY A 126 0.20 12.04 15.35
C GLY A 126 1.54 11.32 15.25
N SER A 127 1.59 10.04 14.85
CA SER A 127 2.87 9.30 14.81
C SER A 127 3.89 9.85 13.81
N HIS A 128 3.44 10.60 12.80
CA HIS A 128 4.29 11.23 11.77
C HIS A 128 5.27 12.28 12.31
N THR A 129 5.07 12.81 13.53
CA THR A 129 6.01 13.76 14.17
C THR A 129 7.11 13.05 14.95
N GLY A 130 7.07 11.71 15.03
CA GLY A 130 8.07 10.91 15.69
C GLY A 130 9.24 10.55 14.79
N GLU A 131 10.20 9.82 15.36
CA GLU A 131 11.35 9.28 14.62
C GLU A 131 10.97 8.03 13.82
N LEU A 132 11.77 7.74 12.78
CA LEU A 132 11.73 6.46 12.09
C LEU A 132 12.10 5.34 13.06
N LYS A 133 11.17 4.40 13.27
CA LYS A 133 11.37 3.26 14.17
C LYS A 133 12.20 2.17 13.53
N GLU A 134 12.65 1.23 14.35
CA GLU A 134 13.28 0.00 13.89
C GLU A 134 12.21 -0.90 13.25
N HIS A 135 12.46 -1.37 12.03
CA HIS A 135 11.63 -2.34 11.33
C HIS A 135 12.35 -3.66 11.16
N GLY A 136 11.60 -4.75 11.22
CA GLY A 136 12.07 -6.10 10.97
C GLY A 136 10.92 -6.99 10.53
N TYR A 137 11.22 -8.23 10.15
CA TYR A 137 10.15 -9.19 9.88
C TYR A 137 9.38 -9.50 11.17
N PRO A 138 8.04 -9.48 11.14
CA PRO A 138 7.26 -9.86 12.31
C PRO A 138 7.40 -11.36 12.59
N ASP A 139 7.42 -11.72 13.87
CA ASP A 139 7.45 -13.11 14.33
C ASP A 139 6.02 -13.70 14.32
N TRP A 140 5.52 -14.00 13.12
CA TRP A 140 4.19 -14.57 12.91
C TRP A 140 4.25 -16.05 12.55
N LYS A 141 3.40 -16.85 13.19
CA LYS A 141 3.21 -18.27 12.82
C LYS A 141 2.66 -18.36 11.40
N GLY A 142 3.33 -19.13 10.54
CA GLY A 142 2.95 -19.33 9.13
C GLY A 142 3.79 -18.53 8.13
N GLY A 143 4.70 -17.68 8.61
CA GLY A 143 5.57 -16.86 7.77
C GLY A 143 4.91 -15.56 7.33
N VAL A 144 5.74 -14.65 6.82
CA VAL A 144 5.34 -13.30 6.41
C VAL A 144 5.70 -13.12 4.95
N ASN A 145 4.86 -12.41 4.18
CA ASN A 145 5.20 -12.06 2.81
C ASN A 145 6.53 -11.28 2.78
N LYS A 146 7.39 -11.58 1.80
CA LYS A 146 8.65 -10.85 1.63
C LYS A 146 8.38 -9.34 1.52
N MET A 147 9.25 -8.53 2.11
CA MET A 147 9.12 -7.06 2.18
C MET A 147 7.97 -6.53 3.05
N TYR A 148 7.37 -7.34 3.93
CA TYR A 148 6.37 -6.86 4.89
C TYR A 148 7.04 -6.68 6.26
N HIS A 149 7.94 -5.70 6.36
CA HIS A 149 8.58 -5.35 7.63
C HIS A 149 7.61 -4.57 8.52
N GLY A 150 7.59 -4.91 9.80
CA GLY A 150 6.84 -4.21 10.83
C GLY A 150 7.74 -3.57 11.87
N ILE A 151 7.21 -2.59 12.59
CA ILE A 151 7.89 -1.95 13.72
C ILE A 151 8.16 -3.00 14.81
N GLN A 152 9.43 -3.18 15.17
CA GLN A 152 9.86 -4.01 16.29
C GLN A 152 9.75 -3.13 17.56
N GLN A 153 9.14 -3.59 18.65
CA GLN A 153 8.91 -2.80 19.89
C GLN A 153 7.74 -1.79 19.83
N PHE A 154 6.65 -2.19 19.20
CA PHE A 154 5.40 -1.42 19.18
C PHE A 154 4.59 -1.55 20.49
N ASP A 155 4.14 -0.44 21.10
CA ASP A 155 3.19 -0.49 22.23
C ASP A 155 1.79 -0.86 21.73
N PRO A 156 1.26 -2.07 22.09
CA PRO A 156 -0.03 -2.53 21.62
C PRO A 156 -1.18 -1.62 22.05
N ASN A 157 -1.03 -0.86 23.13
CA ASN A 157 -2.05 0.03 23.71
C ASN A 157 -2.14 1.39 23.00
N THR A 158 -1.26 1.65 22.03
CA THR A 158 -1.31 2.91 21.27
C THR A 158 -2.67 3.06 20.59
N LYS A 159 -3.30 4.23 20.76
CA LYS A 159 -4.60 4.54 20.18
C LYS A 159 -4.52 4.48 18.65
N ARG A 160 -5.40 3.68 18.05
CA ARG A 160 -5.47 3.49 16.60
C ARG A 160 -6.77 4.04 16.05
N ALA A 161 -6.72 4.54 14.82
CA ALA A 161 -7.89 4.92 14.04
C ALA A 161 -8.03 3.96 12.84
N HIS A 162 -9.25 3.50 12.60
CA HIS A 162 -9.59 2.73 11.41
C HIS A 162 -10.16 3.70 10.37
N LEU A 163 -9.57 3.70 9.17
CA LEU A 163 -9.97 4.61 8.09
C LEU A 163 -10.94 3.90 7.13
N GLU A 164 -12.22 3.81 7.53
CA GLU A 164 -13.28 3.32 6.64
C GLU A 164 -13.60 4.37 5.57
N MET A 165 -13.75 3.95 4.32
CA MET A 165 -13.87 4.85 3.16
C MET A 165 -14.84 4.30 2.13
N GLU A 166 -15.68 5.17 1.57
CA GLU A 166 -16.48 4.87 0.39
C GLU A 166 -15.60 4.90 -0.87
N THR A 167 -16.06 4.25 -1.94
CA THR A 167 -15.38 4.25 -3.25
C THR A 167 -15.08 5.67 -3.74
N GLY A 168 -13.88 5.88 -4.27
CA GLY A 168 -13.40 7.15 -4.80
C GLY A 168 -12.92 8.15 -3.75
N LYS A 169 -13.04 7.84 -2.45
CA LYS A 169 -12.45 8.69 -1.40
C LYS A 169 -10.93 8.57 -1.44
N ILE A 170 -10.28 9.72 -1.26
CA ILE A 170 -8.83 9.89 -1.22
C ILE A 170 -8.43 10.27 0.20
N ILE A 171 -7.33 9.71 0.68
CA ILE A 171 -6.64 10.15 1.89
C ILE A 171 -5.19 10.46 1.57
N GLN A 172 -4.63 11.38 2.34
CA GLN A 172 -3.22 11.70 2.30
C GLN A 172 -2.57 11.34 3.63
N LEU A 173 -1.46 10.63 3.55
CA LEU A 173 -0.71 10.18 4.72
C LEU A 173 0.69 10.78 4.65
N TYR A 174 1.10 11.39 5.75
CA TYR A 174 2.51 11.68 6.01
C TYR A 174 3.26 10.37 6.23
N ILE A 175 4.49 10.32 5.76
CA ILE A 175 5.30 9.10 5.66
C ILE A 175 6.49 9.15 6.62
#